data_AF-A0A8S2WKQ4-F1
#
_entry.id   AF-A0A8S2WKQ4-F1
#
_cell.length_a   1.000
_cell.length_b   1.000
_cell.length_c   1.000
_cell.angle_alpha   90.00
_cell.angle_beta   90.00
_cell.angle_gamma   90.00
#
_symmetry.space_group_name_H-M   'P 1'
#
loop_
_entity.id
_entity.type
_entity.pdbx_description
1 polymer ?
#
loop_
_entity_poly.entity_id
_entity_poly.type
_entity_poly.pdbx_seq_one_letter_code
_entity_poly.pdbx_strand_id
1 'polypeptide(L)' 'MIIFVVSAADREGFNELPRLIEEKQNQCSPSRRFVSLVFITKFDQYPVLTENDANEFQARYNISV' A
#
# COMPACT_ATOMS: atom_id res chain seq x y z
N MET A 1 11.70 -0.09 -8.15
CA MET A 1 10.27 0.24 -8.03
C MET A 1 9.54 -1.03 -7.67
N ILE A 2 8.71 -1.00 -6.64
CA ILE A 2 7.88 -2.14 -6.22
C ILE A 2 6.42 -1.70 -6.25
N ILE A 3 5.55 -2.55 -6.81
CA ILE A 3 4.11 -2.32 -6.85
C ILE A 3 3.45 -3.31 -5.90
N PHE A 4 2.62 -2.81 -5.00
CA PHE A 4 1.78 -3.60 -4.11
C PHE A 4 0.33 -3.51 -4.60
N VAL A 5 -0.35 -4.65 -4.68
CA VAL A 5 -1.75 -4.69 -5.13
C VAL A 5 -2.58 -5.34 -4.04
N VAL A 6 -3.65 -4.68 -3.64
CA VAL A 6 -4.60 -5.18 -2.63
C VAL A 6 -6.03 -5.03 -3.17
N SER A 7 -6.92 -5.92 -2.72
CA SER A 7 -8.35 -5.83 -3.01
C SER A 7 -9.02 -4.92 -1.99
N ALA A 8 -9.98 -4.09 -2.41
CA ALA A 8 -10.82 -3.30 -1.52
C ALA A 8 -11.61 -4.17 -0.53
N ALA A 9 -11.80 -5.46 -0.85
CA ALA A 9 -12.41 -6.46 0.03
C ALA A 9 -11.50 -6.94 1.16
N ASP A 10 -10.18 -6.74 1.05
CA ASP A 10 -9.16 -7.37 1.91
C ASP A 10 -8.56 -6.34 2.89
N ARG A 11 -9.32 -6.05 3.96
CA ARG A 11 -8.87 -5.12 4.99
C ARG A 11 -7.64 -5.61 5.74
N GLU A 12 -7.51 -6.92 5.94
CA GLU A 12 -6.36 -7.51 6.61
C GLU A 12 -5.09 -7.33 5.77
N GLY A 13 -5.13 -7.69 4.49
CA GLY A 13 -4.02 -7.48 3.57
C GLY A 13 -3.62 -6.00 3.43
N PHE A 14 -4.60 -5.08 3.45
CA PHE A 14 -4.33 -3.65 3.45
C PHE A 14 -3.59 -3.18 4.70
N ASN A 15 -3.98 -3.68 5.88
CA ASN A 15 -3.33 -3.34 7.15
C ASN A 15 -1.89 -3.89 7.25
N GLU A 16 -1.58 -4.97 6.52
CA GLU A 16 -0.24 -5.57 6.47
C GLU A 16 0.73 -4.84 5.50
N LEU A 17 0.22 -3.99 4.60
CA LEU A 17 1.04 -3.29 3.60
C LEU A 17 2.22 -2.50 4.20
N PRO A 18 2.09 -1.75 5.31
CA PRO A 18 3.21 -1.00 5.88
C PRO A 18 4.39 -1.90 6.26
N ARG A 19 4.09 -3.03 6.91
CA ARG A 19 5.11 -4.01 7.31
C ARG A 19 5.81 -4.59 6.08
N LEU A 20 5.04 -4.99 5.07
CA LEU A 20 5.59 -5.56 3.83
C LEU A 20 6.45 -4.53 3.07
N ILE A 21 6.04 -3.26 3.04
CA ILE A 21 6.78 -2.18 2.39
C ILE A 21 8.12 -1.95 3.11
N GLU A 22 8.10 -1.89 4.45
CA GLU A 22 9.31 -1.75 5.27
C GLU A 22 10.27 -2.92 5.07
N GLU A 23 9.77 -4.16 5.09
CA GLU A 23 10.57 -5.36 4.81
C GLU A 23 11.24 -5.30 3.44
N LYS A 24 10.51 -4.85 2.41
CA LYS A 24 11.07 -4.70 1.06
C LYS A 24 12.03 -3.53 0.93
N GLN A 25 11.80 -2.45 1.67
CA GLN A 25 12.72 -1.33 1.72
C GLN A 25 14.04 -1.74 2.38
N ASN A 26 13.99 -2.50 3.48
CA ASN A 26 15.17 -3.01 4.18
C ASN A 26 15.97 -4.03 3.35
N GLN A 27 15.31 -4.75 2.45
CA GLN A 27 15.96 -5.63 1.48
C GLN A 27 16.62 -4.86 0.32
N CYS A 28 16.30 -3.58 0.13
CA CYS A 28 16.92 -2.76 -0.90
C CYS A 28 18.26 -2.19 -0.42
N SER A 29 19.25 -2.14 -1.33
CA SER A 29 20.56 -1.55 -1.00
C SER A 29 20.41 -0.07 -0.59
N PRO A 30 21.07 0.40 0.47
CA PRO A 30 20.94 1.78 0.98
C PRO A 30 21.29 2.87 -0.04
N SER A 31 22.07 2.53 -1.06
CA SER A 31 22.48 3.44 -2.14
C SER A 31 21.40 3.65 -3.21
N ARG A 32 20.32 2.88 -3.19
CA ARG A 32 19.23 2.97 -4.18
C ARG A 32 18.02 3.66 -3.56
N ARG A 33 17.46 4.62 -4.29
CA ARG A 33 16.14 5.18 -3.94
C ARG A 33 15.09 4.07 -4.06
N PHE A 34 14.40 3.82 -2.96
CA PHE A 34 13.23 2.96 -2.93
C PHE A 34 12.00 3.75 -3.35
N VAL A 35 11.22 3.21 -4.29
CA VAL A 35 9.97 3.79 -4.77
C VAL A 35 8.92 2.69 -4.74
N SER A 36 7.86 2.91 -3.97
CA SER A 36 6.70 2.03 -3.87
C SER A 36 5.46 2.70 -4.45
N LEU A 37 4.59 1.88 -5.04
CA LEU A 37 3.25 2.26 -5.49
C LEU A 37 2.27 1.21 -4.97
N VAL A 38 1.18 1.64 -4.35
CA VAL A 38 0.09 0.76 -3.93
C VAL A 38 -1.05 0.91 -4.93
N PHE A 39 -1.72 -0.17 -5.29
CA PHE A 39 -3.00 -0.14 -5.99
C PHE A 39 -4.05 -0.85 -5.15
N ILE A 40 -5.14 -0.15 -4.87
CA ILE A 40 -6.33 -0.75 -4.25
C ILE A 40 -7.36 -1.00 -5.36
N THR A 41 -7.71 -2.26 -5.55
CA THR A 41 -8.53 -2.72 -6.69
C THR A 41 -9.94 -3.12 -6.23
N LYS A 42 -10.92 -3.14 -7.14
CA LYS A 42 -12.30 -3.62 -6.88
C LYS A 42 -13.14 -2.77 -5.89
N PHE A 43 -12.89 -1.46 -5.81
CA PHE A 43 -13.71 -0.54 -5.01
C PHE A 43 -15.20 -0.55 -5.40
N ASP A 44 -15.50 -0.81 -6.68
CA ASP A 44 -16.84 -0.91 -7.23
C ASP A 44 -17.64 -2.12 -6.70
N GLN A 45 -16.95 -3.14 -6.19
CA GLN A 45 -17.55 -4.42 -5.79
C GLN A 45 -17.62 -4.60 -4.27
N TYR A 46 -16.74 -3.92 -3.52
CA TYR A 46 -16.57 -4.14 -2.09
C TYR A 46 -16.35 -2.82 -1.35
N PRO A 47 -17.33 -2.32 -0.56
CA PRO A 47 -17.19 -1.07 0.18
C PRO A 47 -16.46 -1.24 1.52
N VAL A 48 -15.57 -2.23 1.63
CA VAL A 48 -14.87 -2.53 2.90
C VAL A 48 -13.75 -1.53 3.15
N LEU A 49 -12.96 -1.24 2.13
CA LEU A 49 -12.05 -0.11 2.06
C LEU A 49 -12.69 1.00 1.25
N THR A 50 -12.46 2.23 1.67
CA THR A 50 -13.01 3.45 1.06
C THR A 50 -11.88 4.35 0.54
N GLU A 51 -12.24 5.37 -0.23
CA GLU A 51 -11.28 6.42 -0.61
C GLU A 51 -10.67 7.12 0.61
N ASN A 52 -11.40 7.20 1.72
CA ASN A 52 -10.86 7.77 2.96
C ASN A 52 -9.75 6.89 3.55
N ASP A 53 -9.92 5.56 3.55
CA ASP A 53 -8.86 4.63 3.99
C ASP A 53 -7.59 4.80 3.12
N ALA A 54 -7.75 4.96 1.80
CA ALA A 54 -6.64 5.19 0.87
C ALA A 54 -5.91 6.51 1.15
N ASN A 55 -6.67 7.60 1.36
CA ASN A 55 -6.12 8.92 1.66
C ASN A 55 -5.40 8.96 3.01
N GLU A 56 -5.97 8.33 4.04
CA GLU A 56 -5.33 8.20 5.35
C GLU A 56 -4.02 7.41 5.26
N PHE A 57 -3.99 6.34 4.47
CA PHE A 57 -2.78 5.55 4.22
C PHE A 57 -1.70 6.37 3.50
N GLN A 58 -2.07 7.07 2.43
CA GLN A 58 -1.16 7.96 1.71
C GLN A 58 -0.57 9.03 2.62
N ALA A 59 -1.39 9.68 3.45
CA ALA A 59 -0.96 10.72 4.39
C ALA A 59 -0.03 10.16 5.47
N ARG A 60 -0.33 8.98 6.01
CA ARG A 60 0.44 8.37 7.10
C ARG A 60 1.82 7.86 6.66
N TYR A 61 1.89 7.22 5.49
CA TYR A 61 3.11 6.53 5.06
C TYR A 61 3.90 7.29 4.00
N ASN A 62 3.37 8.42 3.50
CA ASN A 62 3.96 9.19 2.40
C ASN A 62 4.21 8.32 1.16
N ILE A 63 3.20 7.50 0.83
CA ILE A 63 3.20 6.54 -0.28
C ILE A 63 2.11 6.92 -1.26
N SER A 64 2.38 6.80 -2.56
CA SER A 64 1.33 6.92 -3.59
C SER A 64 0.46 5.67 -3.62
N VAL A 65 -0.85 5.87 -3.52
CA VAL A 65 -1.91 4.85 -3.52
C VAL A 65 -2.79 5.01 -4.76
#